data_AF-A0A443KJD1-F1
#
_entry.id   AF-A0A443KJD1-F1
#
_cell.length_a   1.000
_cell.length_b   1.000
_cell.length_c   1.000
_cell.angle_alpha   90.00
_cell.angle_beta   90.00
_cell.angle_gamma   90.00
#
_symmetry.space_group_name_H-M   'P 1'
#
loop_
_entity.id
_entity.type
_entity.pdbx_description
1 polymer ?
#
loop_
_entity_poly.entity_id
_entity_poly.type
_entity_poly.pdbx_seq_one_letter_code
_entity_poly.pdbx_strand_id
1 'polypeptide(L)'
;MLRSLLLASVALAPLALASQPAFASCSPSKPDNGQTVTCTGTDTKGVDRKDVNNVTVTVASGATVTNASGTGNHVFRFNDGADFTIGGTVESFSDKDALNLVDNATVALIGGTLKSAEGDGVQAESGLTLTLDEASSIAVGKKGVNAEGESNGYVLNSGTITAGTKGVDLGDTSLVENFGTIIAGTKAIDIGDDAIVRNYGTITAGTEGIELDDYGIVENYGTISALDDAINAGEYVTITNYGTLHSQADALGIDFVQDAIDLDSGTITNYGTILSDDDAAIDFDATKDLTTASVITNSGTIKGAAGIIVETGYDDAGNLNGEEGNLGIQQVVNLDGGVIEATSGPALKLGAGNDLYSGARGSVLIGVTDLGLGDDVFSVSTGATVIGDVFLGEGDDLLEITDTGAGGFGLFDGGLGNDVVSFVEYASTDLVGLGWLDSVLSLSFLDGFSLSLTNFETVSFSDATYAIADLSLPSVPVPAPALLLISALGGFGLVRRLRRR
;
A
#
# COMPACT_ATOMS: atom_id res chain seq x y z
N MET A 1 -70.43 74.70 -8.64
CA MET A 1 -70.31 73.30 -8.20
C MET A 1 -69.14 72.67 -8.93
N LEU A 2 -68.03 72.40 -8.26
CA LEU A 2 -67.12 71.28 -8.56
C LEU A 2 -66.18 71.16 -7.36
N ARG A 3 -66.39 70.14 -6.53
CA ARG A 3 -65.58 69.81 -5.35
C ARG A 3 -64.30 69.11 -5.83
N SER A 4 -63.14 69.68 -5.52
CA SER A 4 -61.85 68.98 -5.61
C SER A 4 -61.55 68.35 -4.24
N LEU A 5 -61.48 67.01 -4.20
CA LEU A 5 -60.97 66.26 -3.04
C LEU A 5 -59.47 66.04 -3.23
N LEU A 6 -58.69 66.57 -2.28
CA LEU A 6 -57.28 66.23 -2.05
C LEU A 6 -57.24 64.88 -1.31
N LEU A 7 -56.62 63.84 -1.89
CA LEU A 7 -56.16 62.66 -1.15
C LEU A 7 -54.62 62.73 -1.06
N ALA A 8 -54.11 62.97 0.14
CA ALA A 8 -52.70 62.82 0.46
C ALA A 8 -52.44 61.37 0.89
N SER A 9 -51.79 60.58 0.04
CA SER A 9 -51.30 59.25 0.39
C SER A 9 -49.95 59.38 1.10
N VAL A 10 -49.93 59.12 2.41
CA VAL A 10 -48.70 58.96 3.17
C VAL A 10 -48.21 57.53 2.94
N ALA A 11 -47.15 57.38 2.15
CA ALA A 11 -46.44 56.11 2.02
C ALA A 11 -45.50 55.95 3.23
N LEU A 12 -45.90 55.11 4.20
CA LEU A 12 -44.97 54.58 5.21
C LEU A 12 -44.04 53.59 4.50
N ALA A 13 -42.79 53.98 4.25
CA ALA A 13 -41.74 53.05 3.90
C ALA A 13 -41.39 52.20 5.13
N PRO A 14 -41.51 50.86 5.08
CA PRO A 14 -41.00 50.02 6.15
C PRO A 14 -39.47 50.17 6.15
N LEU A 15 -38.92 50.79 7.19
CA LEU A 15 -37.50 50.65 7.53
C LEU A 15 -37.28 49.17 7.85
N ALA A 16 -36.80 48.41 6.86
CA ALA A 16 -36.20 47.11 7.09
C ALA A 16 -34.91 47.36 7.89
N LEU A 17 -35.03 47.38 9.22
CA LEU A 17 -33.89 47.18 10.11
C LEU A 17 -33.34 45.80 9.79
N ALA A 18 -32.30 45.74 8.96
CA ALA A 18 -31.49 44.55 8.84
C ALA A 18 -30.99 44.22 10.25
N SER A 19 -31.49 43.13 10.82
CA SER A 19 -30.94 42.60 12.06
C SER A 19 -29.48 42.25 11.75
N GLN A 20 -28.56 43.11 12.16
CA GLN A 20 -27.17 42.72 12.17
C GLN A 20 -27.08 41.50 13.09
N PRO A 21 -26.41 40.40 12.67
CA PRO A 21 -26.22 39.27 13.54
C PRO A 21 -25.61 39.78 14.83
N ALA A 22 -26.26 39.51 15.96
CA ALA A 22 -25.65 39.77 17.25
C ALA A 22 -24.31 39.01 17.24
N PHE A 23 -23.21 39.71 17.55
CA PHE A 23 -21.87 39.13 17.72
C PHE A 23 -21.89 38.17 18.92
N ALA A 24 -22.51 37.01 18.77
CA ALA A 24 -22.57 36.01 19.80
C ALA A 24 -21.20 35.31 19.88
N SER A 25 -20.39 35.78 20.83
CA SER A 25 -19.12 35.18 21.23
C SER A 25 -19.36 33.88 22.01
N CYS A 26 -18.33 33.05 22.13
CA CYS A 26 -18.34 31.86 22.95
C CYS A 26 -18.62 32.21 24.42
N SER A 27 -19.59 31.54 25.03
CA SER A 27 -19.97 31.78 26.43
C SER A 27 -20.04 30.47 27.22
N PRO A 28 -19.45 30.40 28.43
CA PRO A 28 -18.59 31.42 29.02
C PRO A 28 -17.23 31.51 28.30
N SER A 29 -16.65 32.70 28.20
CA SER A 29 -15.31 32.89 27.62
C SER A 29 -14.16 32.46 28.53
N LYS A 30 -14.48 32.11 29.78
CA LYS A 30 -13.57 31.56 30.79
C LYS A 30 -14.29 30.45 31.55
N PRO A 31 -14.44 29.25 30.96
CA PRO A 31 -15.10 28.15 31.64
C PRO A 31 -14.30 27.68 32.86
N ASP A 32 -14.98 27.10 33.83
CA ASP A 32 -14.40 26.25 34.88
C ASP A 32 -14.53 24.77 34.49
N ASN A 33 -13.95 23.87 35.30
CA ASN A 33 -14.05 22.43 35.08
C ASN A 33 -15.51 21.95 34.96
N GLY A 34 -15.77 21.07 33.99
CA GLY A 34 -17.11 20.49 33.79
C GLY A 34 -18.12 21.41 33.10
N GLN A 35 -17.74 22.64 32.72
CA GLN A 35 -18.67 23.60 32.13
C GLN A 35 -18.85 23.38 30.62
N THR A 36 -19.98 23.87 30.11
CA THR A 36 -20.28 23.90 28.68
C THR A 36 -20.02 25.29 28.11
N VAL A 37 -19.23 25.35 27.03
CA VAL A 37 -19.01 26.54 26.20
C VAL A 37 -19.86 26.42 24.94
N THR A 38 -20.68 27.43 24.66
CA THR A 38 -21.47 27.48 23.41
C THR A 38 -21.10 28.72 22.60
N CYS A 39 -20.81 28.53 21.32
CA CYS A 39 -20.48 29.57 20.34
C CYS A 39 -21.57 29.59 19.24
N THR A 40 -22.27 30.72 19.06
CA THR A 40 -23.40 30.84 18.09
C THR A 40 -23.21 31.95 17.06
N GLY A 41 -22.10 32.67 17.08
CA GLY A 41 -21.77 33.75 16.16
C GLY A 41 -20.27 33.85 15.94
N THR A 42 -19.77 35.07 15.73
CA THR A 42 -18.33 35.31 15.53
C THR A 42 -17.62 35.57 16.85
N ASP A 43 -16.63 34.75 17.16
CA ASP A 43 -15.66 34.94 18.23
C ASP A 43 -14.25 35.12 17.64
N THR A 44 -13.51 36.11 18.15
CA THR A 44 -12.17 36.46 17.65
C THR A 44 -11.05 36.22 18.67
N LYS A 45 -11.39 35.56 19.77
CA LYS A 45 -10.49 35.28 20.89
C LYS A 45 -10.34 33.80 21.15
N GLY A 46 -11.36 33.01 20.85
CA GLY A 46 -11.40 31.60 21.21
C GLY A 46 -11.45 31.40 22.73
N VAL A 47 -11.14 30.18 23.17
CA VAL A 47 -11.07 29.82 24.59
C VAL A 47 -9.80 29.01 24.85
N ASP A 48 -8.76 29.69 25.34
CA ASP A 48 -7.47 29.09 25.68
C ASP A 48 -7.34 28.96 27.21
N ARG A 49 -7.53 27.73 27.73
CA ARG A 49 -7.53 27.37 29.15
C ARG A 49 -6.89 25.99 29.39
N LYS A 50 -5.56 25.90 29.36
CA LYS A 50 -4.81 24.66 29.69
C LYS A 50 -4.96 24.20 31.16
N ASP A 51 -5.67 24.94 32.00
CA ASP A 51 -5.86 24.62 33.42
C ASP A 51 -7.22 23.96 33.74
N VAL A 52 -8.08 23.76 32.73
CA VAL A 52 -9.43 23.22 32.94
C VAL A 52 -9.66 21.88 32.26
N ASN A 53 -10.48 21.06 32.92
CA ASN A 53 -10.80 19.69 32.54
C ASN A 53 -12.31 19.53 32.28
N ASN A 54 -12.67 18.50 31.51
CA ASN A 54 -14.04 18.05 31.26
C ASN A 54 -14.94 19.16 30.69
N VAL A 55 -14.41 19.97 29.77
CA VAL A 55 -15.18 21.06 29.15
C VAL A 55 -15.91 20.50 27.94
N THR A 56 -17.22 20.75 27.86
CA THR A 56 -18.01 20.47 26.66
C THR A 56 -18.05 21.73 25.80
N VAL A 57 -17.76 21.64 24.52
CA VAL A 57 -17.77 22.78 23.59
C VAL A 57 -18.72 22.49 22.44
N THR A 58 -19.60 23.45 22.16
CA THR A 58 -20.47 23.42 20.97
C THR A 58 -20.24 24.66 20.12
N VAL A 59 -19.76 24.46 18.91
CA VAL A 59 -19.66 25.51 17.88
C VAL A 59 -20.82 25.30 16.92
N ALA A 60 -21.86 26.13 17.03
CA ALA A 60 -23.07 25.97 16.23
C ALA A 60 -22.81 26.19 14.73
N SER A 61 -23.68 25.62 13.89
CA SER A 61 -23.63 25.87 12.45
C SER A 61 -23.72 27.36 12.12
N GLY A 62 -22.83 27.82 11.24
CA GLY A 62 -22.66 29.23 10.87
C GLY A 62 -21.90 30.09 11.89
N ALA A 63 -21.52 29.55 13.06
CA ALA A 63 -20.60 30.23 13.97
C ALA A 63 -19.17 30.19 13.42
N THR A 64 -18.36 31.19 13.78
CA THR A 64 -16.95 31.26 13.42
C THR A 64 -16.14 31.64 14.66
N VAL A 65 -15.21 30.79 15.06
CA VAL A 65 -14.31 31.02 16.19
C VAL A 65 -12.89 31.14 15.65
N THR A 66 -12.23 32.23 15.98
CA THR A 66 -10.86 32.51 15.52
C THR A 66 -9.99 32.95 16.68
N ASN A 67 -8.67 32.83 16.54
CA ASN A 67 -7.72 33.54 17.36
C ASN A 67 -7.31 34.86 16.67
N ALA A 68 -6.97 35.88 17.46
CA ALA A 68 -6.40 37.08 16.87
C ALA A 68 -4.96 36.76 16.38
N SER A 69 -4.67 37.10 15.13
CA SER A 69 -3.34 36.93 14.51
C SER A 69 -2.24 37.48 15.42
N GLY A 70 -1.17 36.70 15.63
CA GLY A 70 0.02 37.13 16.39
C GLY A 70 -0.12 37.11 17.91
N THR A 71 -1.20 36.53 18.46
CA THR A 71 -1.35 36.35 19.92
C THR A 71 -0.59 35.15 20.48
N GLY A 72 -0.16 34.22 19.63
CA GLY A 72 0.53 32.99 20.04
C GLY A 72 -0.37 31.99 20.77
N ASN A 73 -1.69 32.21 20.78
CA ASN A 73 -2.67 31.34 21.43
C ASN A 73 -3.33 30.39 20.43
N HIS A 74 -3.73 29.22 20.91
CA HIS A 74 -4.59 28.29 20.15
C HIS A 74 -6.04 28.83 20.12
N VAL A 75 -6.87 28.39 19.17
CA VAL A 75 -8.29 28.82 19.16
C VAL A 75 -9.04 28.20 20.34
N PHE A 76 -8.86 26.89 20.53
CA PHE A 76 -9.27 26.21 21.75
C PHE A 76 -8.09 25.52 22.40
N ARG A 77 -7.98 25.65 23.72
CA ARG A 77 -7.02 24.89 24.51
C ARG A 77 -7.63 24.40 25.80
N PHE A 78 -7.58 23.10 26.04
CA PHE A 78 -8.05 22.47 27.27
C PHE A 78 -7.07 21.40 27.71
N ASN A 79 -7.18 20.99 28.97
CA ASN A 79 -6.34 19.94 29.51
C ASN A 79 -6.96 18.57 29.22
N ASP A 80 -7.68 17.99 30.17
CA ASP A 80 -8.18 16.62 30.09
C ASP A 80 -9.70 16.56 29.82
N GLY A 81 -10.15 15.57 29.06
CA GLY A 81 -11.57 15.20 28.93
C GLY A 81 -12.41 16.20 28.14
N ALA A 82 -11.81 16.95 27.21
CA ALA A 82 -12.57 17.92 26.42
C ALA A 82 -13.47 17.22 25.38
N ASP A 83 -14.73 17.64 25.29
CA ASP A 83 -15.74 17.07 24.39
C ASP A 83 -16.28 18.14 23.44
N PHE A 84 -16.01 18.00 22.14
CA PHE A 84 -16.35 18.97 21.10
C PHE A 84 -17.43 18.46 20.17
N THR A 85 -18.42 19.32 19.90
CA THR A 85 -19.31 19.23 18.75
C THR A 85 -19.19 20.49 17.90
N ILE A 86 -18.66 20.37 16.69
CA ILE A 86 -18.35 21.50 15.80
C ILE A 86 -19.18 21.38 14.53
N GLY A 87 -20.17 22.27 14.36
CA GLY A 87 -20.89 22.46 13.09
C GLY A 87 -20.58 23.79 12.40
N GLY A 88 -19.80 24.66 13.02
CA GLY A 88 -19.31 25.92 12.45
C GLY A 88 -17.86 25.85 12.01
N THR A 89 -17.20 27.01 11.91
CA THR A 89 -15.78 27.12 11.56
C THR A 89 -14.93 27.47 12.78
N VAL A 90 -13.82 26.77 12.96
CA VAL A 90 -12.74 27.11 13.90
C VAL A 90 -11.47 27.34 13.09
N GLU A 91 -10.88 28.52 13.21
CA GLU A 91 -9.76 28.92 12.34
C GLU A 91 -8.64 29.60 13.13
N SER A 92 -7.43 29.03 13.04
CA SER A 92 -6.19 29.63 13.54
C SER A 92 -5.46 30.37 12.43
N PHE A 93 -5.17 31.65 12.64
CA PHE A 93 -4.39 32.50 11.71
C PHE A 93 -2.90 32.57 12.07
N SER A 94 -2.39 31.60 12.82
CA SER A 94 -1.01 31.58 13.33
C SER A 94 -0.40 30.18 13.21
N ASP A 95 0.84 30.05 13.67
CA ASP A 95 1.58 28.79 13.91
C ASP A 95 0.98 27.92 15.03
N LYS A 96 -0.30 28.13 15.37
CA LYS A 96 -1.01 27.47 16.47
C LYS A 96 -2.15 26.64 15.95
N ASP A 97 -2.51 25.64 16.73
CA ASP A 97 -3.53 24.66 16.35
C ASP A 97 -4.93 25.27 16.42
N ALA A 98 -5.85 24.74 15.61
CA ALA A 98 -7.26 25.06 15.78
C ALA A 98 -7.75 24.49 17.13
N LEU A 99 -7.46 23.23 17.42
CA LEU A 99 -7.71 22.60 18.72
C LEU A 99 -6.39 22.09 19.33
N ASN A 100 -6.06 22.53 20.55
CA ASN A 100 -4.92 22.02 21.32
C ASN A 100 -5.44 21.38 22.61
N LEU A 101 -5.50 20.07 22.61
CA LEU A 101 -6.10 19.24 23.64
C LEU A 101 -4.95 18.48 24.32
N VAL A 102 -5.05 18.19 25.61
CA VAL A 102 -4.02 17.42 26.31
C VAL A 102 -4.44 15.97 26.30
N ASP A 103 -5.39 15.57 27.15
CA ASP A 103 -5.74 14.16 27.34
C ASP A 103 -7.21 13.86 27.08
N ASN A 104 -7.51 12.63 26.65
CA ASN A 104 -8.85 12.04 26.61
C ASN A 104 -9.89 12.91 25.88
N ALA A 105 -9.50 13.48 24.74
CA ALA A 105 -10.34 14.37 23.97
C ALA A 105 -11.29 13.60 23.04
N THR A 106 -12.54 14.05 22.98
CA THR A 106 -13.51 13.63 21.97
C THR A 106 -13.88 14.82 21.09
N VAL A 107 -13.76 14.65 19.77
CA VAL A 107 -14.05 15.69 18.80
C VAL A 107 -14.97 15.14 17.71
N ALA A 108 -16.13 15.76 17.54
CA ALA A 108 -17.06 15.47 16.46
C ALA A 108 -17.25 16.72 15.59
N LEU A 109 -16.88 16.62 14.31
CA LEU A 109 -17.24 17.60 13.29
C LEU A 109 -18.51 17.11 12.58
N ILE A 110 -19.54 17.95 12.61
CA ILE A 110 -20.86 17.66 12.03
C ILE A 110 -21.22 18.81 11.09
N GLY A 111 -20.78 18.70 9.82
CA GLY A 111 -20.72 19.82 8.88
C GLY A 111 -19.74 20.92 9.28
N GLY A 112 -18.82 20.62 10.20
CA GLY A 112 -17.87 21.57 10.78
C GLY A 112 -16.63 21.78 9.92
N THR A 113 -15.89 22.84 10.19
CA THR A 113 -14.61 23.11 9.52
C THR A 113 -13.53 23.52 10.51
N LEU A 114 -12.38 22.85 10.47
CA LEU A 114 -11.15 23.30 11.14
C LEU A 114 -10.18 23.87 10.11
N LYS A 115 -9.57 25.01 10.43
CA LYS A 115 -8.53 25.64 9.61
C LYS A 115 -7.35 26.08 10.45
N SER A 116 -6.16 25.96 9.90
CA SER A 116 -4.95 26.53 10.47
C SER A 116 -3.98 26.88 9.37
N ALA A 117 -3.43 28.09 9.39
CA ALA A 117 -2.48 28.51 8.36
C ALA A 117 -1.16 27.73 8.43
N GLU A 118 -0.67 27.46 9.63
CA GLU A 118 0.67 26.88 9.87
C GLU A 118 0.69 25.86 11.03
N GLY A 119 -0.39 25.75 11.80
CA GLY A 119 -0.51 24.79 12.90
C GLY A 119 -1.32 23.55 12.53
N ASP A 120 -1.61 22.75 13.54
CA ASP A 120 -2.34 21.49 13.37
C ASP A 120 -3.88 21.72 13.43
N GLY A 121 -4.65 20.80 12.86
CA GLY A 121 -6.11 20.85 12.96
C GLY A 121 -6.56 20.47 14.37
N VAL A 122 -6.19 19.26 14.77
CA VAL A 122 -6.35 18.76 16.13
C VAL A 122 -5.01 18.30 16.64
N GLN A 123 -4.54 18.87 17.74
CA GLN A 123 -3.44 18.37 18.53
C GLN A 123 -4.01 17.75 19.81
N ALA A 124 -3.61 16.53 20.14
CA ALA A 124 -3.77 15.90 21.44
C ALA A 124 -2.39 15.47 21.98
N GLU A 125 -2.21 15.46 23.31
CA GLU A 125 -1.05 14.82 23.95
C GLU A 125 -1.35 13.32 24.16
N SER A 126 -2.56 12.95 24.62
CA SER A 126 -3.05 11.57 24.80
C SER A 126 -4.54 11.37 24.47
N GLY A 127 -4.91 10.14 24.09
CA GLY A 127 -6.30 9.67 24.08
C GLY A 127 -7.25 10.51 23.23
N LEU A 128 -7.08 10.47 21.91
CA LEU A 128 -7.94 11.20 20.97
C LEU A 128 -8.99 10.30 20.33
N THR A 129 -10.25 10.71 20.38
CA THR A 129 -11.32 10.21 19.49
C THR A 129 -11.79 11.35 18.59
N LEU A 130 -11.62 11.21 17.29
CA LEU A 130 -12.03 12.18 16.29
C LEU A 130 -12.99 11.54 15.28
N THR A 131 -14.11 12.21 15.03
CA THR A 131 -15.11 11.81 14.03
C THR A 131 -15.44 12.98 13.10
N LEU A 132 -15.40 12.74 11.80
CA LEU A 132 -15.78 13.70 10.76
C LEU A 132 -16.92 13.11 9.94
N ASP A 133 -18.05 13.84 9.84
CA ASP A 133 -19.09 13.48 8.87
C ASP A 133 -18.74 13.89 7.44
N GLU A 134 -19.55 13.46 6.47
CA GLU A 134 -19.34 13.71 5.03
C GLU A 134 -19.29 15.20 4.65
N ALA A 135 -19.88 16.08 5.46
CA ALA A 135 -19.92 17.51 5.23
C ALA A 135 -18.78 18.26 5.93
N SER A 136 -17.95 17.55 6.71
CA SER A 136 -16.90 18.13 7.53
C SER A 136 -15.57 18.23 6.80
N SER A 137 -14.77 19.24 7.19
CA SER A 137 -13.42 19.41 6.64
C SER A 137 -12.39 19.88 7.67
N ILE A 138 -11.17 19.40 7.51
CA ILE A 138 -9.96 19.91 8.16
C ILE A 138 -9.03 20.37 7.04
N ALA A 139 -8.63 21.64 7.05
CA ALA A 139 -7.75 22.22 6.04
C ALA A 139 -6.64 23.04 6.71
N VAL A 140 -5.46 22.46 6.84
CA VAL A 140 -4.39 23.00 7.70
C VAL A 140 -3.01 22.98 7.05
N GLY A 141 -2.14 23.89 7.47
CA GLY A 141 -0.79 24.03 6.92
C GLY A 141 0.22 23.01 7.42
N LYS A 142 -0.04 22.33 8.54
CA LYS A 142 0.85 21.31 9.12
C LYS A 142 0.15 19.96 9.19
N LYS A 143 -0.12 19.39 10.37
CA LYS A 143 -0.75 18.07 10.52
C LYS A 143 -2.28 18.21 10.65
N GLY A 144 -3.05 17.40 9.94
CA GLY A 144 -4.52 17.39 10.08
C GLY A 144 -4.93 17.00 11.49
N VAL A 145 -4.39 15.87 11.95
CA VAL A 145 -4.56 15.30 13.28
C VAL A 145 -3.19 14.91 13.82
N ASN A 146 -2.86 15.30 15.04
CA ASN A 146 -1.62 14.94 15.72
C ASN A 146 -1.92 14.43 17.14
N ALA A 147 -1.62 13.16 17.40
CA ALA A 147 -1.61 12.52 18.71
C ALA A 147 -0.48 11.47 18.78
N GLU A 148 0.69 11.80 18.22
CA GLU A 148 1.87 10.93 18.10
C GLU A 148 2.43 10.41 19.44
N GLY A 149 2.10 11.06 20.56
CA GLY A 149 2.71 10.76 21.85
C GLY A 149 2.19 9.51 22.56
N GLU A 150 1.03 8.97 22.16
CA GLU A 150 0.28 8.04 22.99
C GLU A 150 -0.48 6.99 22.18
N SER A 151 -0.64 5.82 22.80
CA SER A 151 -1.34 4.71 22.18
C SER A 151 -2.87 4.89 22.24
N ASN A 152 -3.61 4.26 21.31
CA ASN A 152 -5.09 4.21 21.26
C ASN A 152 -5.79 5.48 20.72
N GLY A 153 -5.20 6.18 19.76
CA GLY A 153 -5.92 7.17 18.96
C GLY A 153 -7.01 6.51 18.10
N TYR A 154 -8.16 7.18 17.93
CA TYR A 154 -9.22 6.76 17.02
C TYR A 154 -9.63 7.91 16.10
N VAL A 155 -9.53 7.71 14.78
CA VAL A 155 -9.95 8.67 13.76
C VAL A 155 -10.92 7.99 12.80
N LEU A 156 -12.15 8.49 12.74
CA LEU A 156 -13.15 8.12 11.75
C LEU A 156 -13.38 9.31 10.81
N ASN A 157 -12.92 9.19 9.56
CA ASN A 157 -13.06 10.23 8.56
C ASN A 157 -14.06 9.85 7.47
N SER A 158 -15.24 10.47 7.45
CA SER A 158 -16.12 10.45 6.27
C SER A 158 -16.06 11.73 5.44
N GLY A 159 -15.38 12.77 5.95
CA GLY A 159 -15.26 14.09 5.32
C GLY A 159 -13.97 14.25 4.52
N THR A 160 -13.37 15.45 4.61
CA THR A 160 -12.09 15.75 3.95
C THR A 160 -11.06 16.25 4.95
N ILE A 161 -9.88 15.61 4.97
CA ILE A 161 -8.68 16.10 5.67
C ILE A 161 -7.68 16.53 4.60
N THR A 162 -7.23 17.78 4.67
CA THR A 162 -6.16 18.33 3.84
C THR A 162 -5.11 18.95 4.75
N ALA A 163 -3.91 18.43 4.68
CA ALA A 163 -2.80 18.80 5.56
C ALA A 163 -1.55 19.13 4.74
N GLY A 164 -0.79 20.14 5.16
CA GLY A 164 0.44 20.53 4.49
C GLY A 164 1.61 19.57 4.71
N THR A 165 1.62 18.83 5.83
CA THR A 165 2.59 17.76 6.09
C THR A 165 1.87 16.43 6.21
N LYS A 166 1.46 16.02 7.42
CA LYS A 166 0.84 14.72 7.67
C LYS A 166 -0.69 14.82 7.77
N GLY A 167 -1.42 13.90 7.14
CA GLY A 167 -2.89 13.89 7.24
C GLY A 167 -3.34 13.52 8.66
N VAL A 168 -2.95 12.34 9.10
CA VAL A 168 -3.21 11.78 10.43
C VAL A 168 -1.89 11.25 10.99
N ASP A 169 -1.55 11.65 12.21
CA ASP A 169 -0.34 11.23 12.92
C ASP A 169 -0.72 10.78 14.33
N LEU A 170 -0.57 9.49 14.64
CA LEU A 170 -1.02 8.87 15.89
C LEU A 170 0.04 7.88 16.43
N GLY A 171 0.09 7.64 17.74
CA GLY A 171 0.96 6.61 18.30
C GLY A 171 0.42 5.19 18.13
N ASP A 172 1.03 4.24 18.85
CA ASP A 172 0.77 2.80 18.78
C ASP A 172 -0.70 2.41 19.04
N THR A 173 -1.07 1.20 18.65
CA THR A 173 -2.40 0.58 18.89
C THR A 173 -3.57 1.46 18.46
N SER A 174 -3.35 2.39 17.54
CA SER A 174 -4.32 3.38 17.09
C SER A 174 -5.13 2.83 15.91
N LEU A 175 -6.33 3.37 15.70
CA LEU A 175 -7.24 2.95 14.64
C LEU A 175 -7.64 4.15 13.78
N VAL A 176 -7.40 4.04 12.47
CA VAL A 176 -7.87 5.00 11.47
C VAL A 176 -8.85 4.30 10.53
N GLU A 177 -10.05 4.85 10.42
CA GLU A 177 -11.07 4.43 9.45
C GLU A 177 -11.38 5.59 8.50
N ASN A 178 -10.94 5.46 7.25
CA ASN A 178 -11.14 6.47 6.22
C ASN A 178 -12.22 6.06 5.22
N PHE A 179 -13.38 6.69 5.28
CA PHE A 179 -14.45 6.61 4.27
C PHE A 179 -14.45 7.80 3.31
N GLY A 180 -13.82 8.91 3.72
CA GLY A 180 -13.76 10.16 2.98
C GLY A 180 -12.46 10.32 2.20
N THR A 181 -11.88 11.51 2.31
CA THR A 181 -10.65 11.88 1.62
C THR A 181 -9.60 12.37 2.61
N ILE A 182 -8.37 11.87 2.48
CA ILE A 182 -7.19 12.38 3.17
C ILE A 182 -6.17 12.78 2.10
N ILE A 183 -5.73 14.04 2.15
CA ILE A 183 -4.69 14.60 1.27
C ILE A 183 -3.62 15.21 2.15
N ALA A 184 -2.38 14.80 1.96
CA ALA A 184 -1.24 15.25 2.74
C ALA A 184 -0.05 15.64 1.85
N GLY A 185 0.71 16.65 2.27
CA GLY A 185 1.89 17.10 1.53
C GLY A 185 3.11 16.18 1.69
N THR A 186 3.17 15.41 2.78
CA THR A 186 4.14 14.32 2.97
C THR A 186 3.37 13.02 3.16
N LYS A 187 3.24 12.52 4.40
CA LYS A 187 2.61 11.24 4.76
C LYS A 187 1.11 11.40 4.98
N ALA A 188 0.26 10.61 4.33
CA ALA A 188 -1.17 10.78 4.57
C ALA A 188 -1.63 10.19 5.91
N ILE A 189 -1.09 9.02 6.28
CA ILE A 189 -1.24 8.44 7.62
C ILE A 189 0.16 8.00 8.09
N ASP A 190 0.52 8.36 9.31
CA ASP A 190 1.78 7.98 9.97
C ASP A 190 1.38 7.51 11.37
N ILE A 191 1.67 6.25 11.68
CA ILE A 191 1.08 5.59 12.84
C ILE A 191 1.99 4.50 13.41
N GLY A 192 2.07 4.40 14.73
CA GLY A 192 3.01 3.51 15.42
C GLY A 192 2.64 2.02 15.38
N ASP A 193 3.29 1.24 16.25
CA ASP A 193 3.16 -0.22 16.34
C ASP A 193 1.72 -0.70 16.56
N ASP A 194 1.40 -1.93 16.16
CA ASP A 194 0.11 -2.60 16.41
C ASP A 194 -1.12 -1.81 15.90
N ALA A 195 -0.92 -0.84 15.01
CA ALA A 195 -1.96 0.04 14.54
C ALA A 195 -2.83 -0.61 13.44
N ILE A 196 -4.04 -0.10 13.29
CA ILE A 196 -4.99 -0.58 12.29
C ILE A 196 -5.43 0.57 11.40
N VAL A 197 -5.23 0.43 10.10
CA VAL A 197 -5.72 1.38 9.10
C VAL A 197 -6.70 0.69 8.16
N ARG A 198 -7.93 1.21 8.10
CA ARG A 198 -8.95 0.77 7.15
C ARG A 198 -9.28 1.89 6.19
N ASN A 199 -9.00 1.69 4.91
CA ASN A 199 -9.30 2.65 3.87
C ASN A 199 -10.45 2.18 2.98
N TYR A 200 -11.57 2.87 3.03
CA TYR A 200 -12.72 2.72 2.12
C TYR A 200 -12.84 3.87 1.12
N GLY A 201 -12.14 4.98 1.38
CA GLY A 201 -12.19 6.20 0.59
C GLY A 201 -10.94 6.42 -0.26
N THR A 202 -10.44 7.66 -0.24
CA THR A 202 -9.24 8.06 -0.98
C THR A 202 -8.18 8.61 -0.03
N ILE A 203 -6.95 8.13 -0.20
CA ILE A 203 -5.76 8.61 0.47
C ILE A 203 -4.79 9.07 -0.62
N THR A 204 -4.28 10.29 -0.50
CA THR A 204 -3.27 10.85 -1.41
C THR A 204 -2.18 11.54 -0.60
N ALA A 205 -0.93 11.20 -0.87
CA ALA A 205 0.22 11.71 -0.14
C ALA A 205 1.32 12.21 -1.08
N GLY A 206 2.13 13.15 -0.60
CA GLY A 206 3.26 13.69 -1.35
C GLY A 206 4.56 12.91 -1.14
N THR A 207 4.62 12.07 -0.11
CA THR A 207 5.63 11.03 0.07
C THR A 207 4.87 9.71 0.22
N GLU A 208 4.69 9.18 1.43
CA GLU A 208 4.11 7.86 1.69
C GLU A 208 2.60 7.93 1.96
N GLY A 209 1.83 6.99 1.40
CA GLY A 209 0.38 6.90 1.60
C GLY A 209 0.04 6.56 3.05
N ILE A 210 0.61 5.46 3.53
CA ILE A 210 0.57 5.03 4.93
C ILE A 210 1.98 4.65 5.34
N GLU A 211 2.46 5.18 6.45
CA GLU A 211 3.62 4.65 7.16
C GLU A 211 3.15 3.99 8.46
N LEU A 212 3.62 2.77 8.70
CA LEU A 212 3.34 1.97 9.90
C LEU A 212 4.64 1.43 10.46
N ASP A 213 4.76 1.37 11.79
CA ASP A 213 5.84 0.61 12.43
C ASP A 213 5.51 -0.91 12.39
N ASP A 214 5.87 -1.66 13.44
CA ASP A 214 5.77 -3.12 13.44
C ASP A 214 4.33 -3.61 13.75
N TYR A 215 3.99 -4.82 13.30
CA TYR A 215 2.73 -5.51 13.61
C TYR A 215 1.44 -4.78 13.17
N GLY A 216 1.58 -3.78 12.30
CA GLY A 216 0.46 -3.02 11.75
C GLY A 216 -0.49 -3.87 10.89
N ILE A 217 -1.74 -3.41 10.75
CA ILE A 217 -2.75 -4.01 9.87
C ILE A 217 -3.32 -2.95 8.93
N VAL A 218 -3.20 -3.18 7.62
CA VAL A 218 -3.84 -2.36 6.58
C VAL A 218 -4.91 -3.15 5.84
N GLU A 219 -6.13 -2.62 5.82
CA GLU A 219 -7.20 -3.11 4.96
C GLU A 219 -7.60 -2.01 3.97
N ASN A 220 -7.24 -2.19 2.69
CA ASN A 220 -7.56 -1.24 1.64
C ASN A 220 -8.71 -1.74 0.76
N TYR A 221 -9.85 -1.06 0.82
CA TYR A 221 -11.00 -1.21 -0.08
C TYR A 221 -11.12 -0.07 -1.09
N GLY A 222 -10.44 1.05 -0.83
CA GLY A 222 -10.49 2.26 -1.64
C GLY A 222 -9.25 2.45 -2.50
N THR A 223 -8.77 3.69 -2.56
CA THR A 223 -7.54 4.05 -3.27
C THR A 223 -6.56 4.66 -2.30
N ILE A 224 -5.32 4.18 -2.34
CA ILE A 224 -4.15 4.79 -1.68
C ILE A 224 -3.15 5.09 -2.78
N SER A 225 -2.73 6.34 -2.85
CA SER A 225 -1.74 6.74 -3.83
C SER A 225 -0.78 7.75 -3.25
N ALA A 226 0.49 7.60 -3.58
CA ALA A 226 1.57 8.38 -3.03
C ALA A 226 2.60 8.65 -4.12
N LEU A 227 3.42 9.69 -3.96
CA LEU A 227 4.57 9.89 -4.85
C LEU A 227 5.75 9.00 -4.46
N ASP A 228 5.80 8.62 -3.18
CA ASP A 228 6.71 7.62 -2.64
C ASP A 228 5.95 6.28 -2.54
N ASP A 229 6.09 5.56 -1.44
CA ASP A 229 5.36 4.32 -1.25
C ASP A 229 3.87 4.51 -1.00
N ALA A 230 3.01 3.66 -1.59
CA ALA A 230 1.62 3.66 -1.17
C ALA A 230 1.49 3.16 0.29
N ILE A 231 2.35 2.22 0.68
CA ILE A 231 2.51 1.74 2.06
C ILE A 231 4.01 1.52 2.32
N ASN A 232 4.54 2.13 3.37
CA ASN A 232 5.85 1.83 3.95
C ASN A 232 5.63 1.23 5.34
N ALA A 233 6.25 0.09 5.66
CA ALA A 233 5.97 -0.60 6.91
C ALA A 233 7.15 -1.38 7.52
N GLY A 234 7.14 -1.56 8.85
CA GLY A 234 8.14 -2.36 9.55
C GLY A 234 7.94 -3.88 9.46
N GLU A 235 8.27 -4.58 10.54
CA GLU A 235 8.22 -6.03 10.64
C GLU A 235 6.81 -6.57 10.94
N TYR A 236 6.51 -7.78 10.44
CA TYR A 236 5.29 -8.54 10.72
C TYR A 236 3.96 -7.84 10.39
N VAL A 237 3.95 -6.98 9.39
CA VAL A 237 2.76 -6.22 8.99
C VAL A 237 1.79 -7.10 8.19
N THR A 238 0.49 -6.89 8.36
CA THR A 238 -0.55 -7.57 7.57
C THR A 238 -1.27 -6.58 6.64
N ILE A 239 -1.15 -6.79 5.34
CA ILE A 239 -1.79 -5.95 4.31
C ILE A 239 -2.82 -6.78 3.55
N THR A 240 -4.06 -6.32 3.52
CA THR A 240 -5.11 -6.87 2.65
C THR A 240 -5.61 -5.80 1.70
N ASN A 241 -5.36 -6.00 0.40
CA ASN A 241 -5.74 -5.07 -0.65
C ASN A 241 -6.91 -5.62 -1.49
N TYR A 242 -8.07 -4.98 -1.41
CA TYR A 242 -9.21 -5.15 -2.30
C TYR A 242 -9.31 -4.03 -3.34
N GLY A 243 -8.69 -2.88 -3.07
CA GLY A 243 -8.76 -1.66 -3.86
C GLY A 243 -7.53 -1.45 -4.74
N THR A 244 -7.02 -0.22 -4.74
CA THR A 244 -5.80 0.17 -5.46
C THR A 244 -4.76 0.73 -4.51
N LEU A 245 -3.54 0.22 -4.61
CA LEU A 245 -2.31 0.79 -4.06
C LEU A 245 -1.46 1.24 -5.24
N HIS A 246 -1.08 2.51 -5.29
CA HIS A 246 -0.36 3.09 -6.43
C HIS A 246 0.73 4.07 -6.00
N SER A 247 1.99 3.66 -6.14
CA SER A 247 3.14 4.57 -6.13
C SER A 247 3.27 5.23 -7.49
N GLN A 248 3.16 6.56 -7.51
CA GLN A 248 3.11 7.39 -8.71
C GLN A 248 4.48 7.97 -9.00
N ALA A 249 4.88 7.89 -10.27
CA ALA A 249 6.11 8.52 -10.70
C ALA A 249 6.11 10.02 -10.39
N ASP A 250 7.17 10.52 -9.76
CA ASP A 250 7.32 11.95 -9.59
C ASP A 250 7.48 12.61 -10.96
N ALA A 251 6.55 13.51 -11.29
CA ALA A 251 6.60 14.32 -12.51
C ALA A 251 7.89 15.15 -12.66
N LEU A 252 8.65 15.34 -11.58
CA LEU A 252 9.94 16.03 -11.59
C LEU A 252 11.14 15.11 -11.86
N GLY A 253 10.96 13.79 -11.87
CA GLY A 253 12.01 12.80 -12.14
C GLY A 253 13.21 12.93 -11.18
N ILE A 254 12.95 13.32 -9.94
CA ILE A 254 13.94 13.20 -8.87
C ILE A 254 13.93 11.76 -8.40
N ASP A 255 15.11 11.15 -8.52
CA ASP A 255 15.46 9.75 -8.40
C ASP A 255 15.28 9.25 -6.96
N PHE A 256 14.03 9.03 -6.55
CA PHE A 256 13.73 8.12 -5.45
C PHE A 256 13.14 6.87 -6.11
N VAL A 257 13.84 5.76 -5.92
CA VAL A 257 13.40 4.44 -6.36
C VAL A 257 12.29 4.01 -5.43
N GLN A 258 11.15 3.62 -5.97
CA GLN A 258 9.88 3.83 -5.30
C GLN A 258 8.94 2.65 -5.54
N ASP A 259 8.39 2.12 -4.46
CA ASP A 259 7.64 0.88 -4.49
C ASP A 259 6.17 1.10 -4.19
N ALA A 260 5.29 0.23 -4.67
CA ALA A 260 3.90 0.36 -4.23
C ALA A 260 3.75 -0.02 -2.75
N ILE A 261 4.55 -1.00 -2.30
CA ILE A 261 4.67 -1.42 -0.92
C ILE A 261 6.15 -1.66 -0.63
N ASP A 262 6.66 -1.02 0.40
CA ASP A 262 7.97 -1.28 1.00
C ASP A 262 7.76 -1.81 2.43
N LEU A 263 8.38 -2.95 2.79
CA LEU A 263 8.28 -3.50 4.13
C LEU A 263 9.41 -4.44 4.55
N ASP A 264 9.77 -4.50 5.84
CA ASP A 264 10.75 -5.46 6.34
C ASP A 264 10.25 -6.91 6.26
N SER A 265 9.02 -7.17 6.75
CA SER A 265 8.41 -8.49 6.70
C SER A 265 6.90 -8.47 6.94
N GLY A 266 6.19 -9.50 6.48
CA GLY A 266 4.76 -9.58 6.74
C GLY A 266 3.96 -10.52 5.86
N THR A 267 2.64 -10.30 5.86
CA THR A 267 1.70 -11.02 4.99
C THR A 267 0.93 -10.04 4.14
N ILE A 268 0.97 -10.24 2.82
CA ILE A 268 0.23 -9.45 1.83
C ILE A 268 -0.80 -10.35 1.16
N THR A 269 -2.08 -9.99 1.23
CA THR A 269 -3.15 -10.61 0.46
C THR A 269 -3.71 -9.62 -0.53
N ASN A 270 -3.50 -9.86 -1.82
CA ASN A 270 -3.96 -9.00 -2.90
C ASN A 270 -5.14 -9.61 -3.66
N TYR A 271 -6.27 -8.92 -3.61
CA TYR A 271 -7.44 -9.13 -4.46
C TYR A 271 -7.62 -7.99 -5.49
N GLY A 272 -6.95 -6.85 -5.25
CA GLY A 272 -7.09 -5.63 -6.03
C GLY A 272 -5.93 -5.38 -6.99
N THR A 273 -5.45 -4.14 -7.02
CA THR A 273 -4.29 -3.72 -7.82
C THR A 273 -3.21 -3.14 -6.92
N ILE A 274 -1.98 -3.60 -7.11
CA ILE A 274 -0.75 -3.06 -6.54
C ILE A 274 0.12 -2.64 -7.73
N LEU A 275 0.43 -1.33 -7.80
CA LEU A 275 1.09 -0.73 -8.95
C LEU A 275 2.20 0.21 -8.49
N SER A 276 3.42 0.01 -8.98
CA SER A 276 4.46 1.04 -8.99
C SER A 276 4.71 1.51 -10.42
N ASP A 277 4.83 2.82 -10.61
CA ASP A 277 5.19 3.40 -11.90
C ASP A 277 6.71 3.34 -12.16
N ASP A 278 7.53 3.28 -11.11
CA ASP A 278 8.98 3.51 -11.18
C ASP A 278 9.82 2.27 -10.84
N ASP A 279 9.66 1.63 -9.66
CA ASP A 279 10.42 0.41 -9.30
C ASP A 279 9.58 -0.84 -9.06
N ALA A 280 9.65 -1.48 -7.89
CA ALA A 280 8.95 -2.72 -7.63
C ALA A 280 7.51 -2.47 -7.22
N ALA A 281 6.64 -3.42 -7.53
CA ALA A 281 5.30 -3.36 -6.94
C ALA A 281 5.37 -3.66 -5.43
N ILE A 282 6.28 -4.53 -5.02
CA ILE A 282 6.55 -4.89 -3.63
C ILE A 282 8.06 -5.07 -3.48
N ASP A 283 8.67 -4.37 -2.53
CA ASP A 283 10.04 -4.61 -2.07
C ASP A 283 10.01 -5.08 -0.60
N PHE A 284 10.89 -6.03 -0.27
CA PHE A 284 11.14 -6.42 1.11
C PHE A 284 12.54 -6.02 1.56
N ASP A 285 12.58 -5.14 2.55
CA ASP A 285 13.78 -4.75 3.26
C ASP A 285 14.36 -5.89 4.12
N ALA A 286 15.53 -5.64 4.72
CA ALA A 286 16.23 -6.62 5.53
C ALA A 286 15.45 -7.02 6.81
N THR A 287 14.93 -8.24 6.85
CA THR A 287 14.30 -8.78 8.07
C THR A 287 15.30 -9.35 9.08
N LYS A 288 15.03 -9.13 10.37
CA LYS A 288 15.75 -9.79 11.48
C LYS A 288 15.25 -11.21 11.75
N ASP A 289 14.07 -11.57 11.26
CA ASP A 289 13.47 -12.90 11.44
C ASP A 289 13.67 -13.78 10.21
N LEU A 290 14.69 -14.63 10.29
CA LEU A 290 15.03 -15.58 9.24
C LEU A 290 14.23 -16.89 9.32
N THR A 291 13.27 -17.00 10.25
CA THR A 291 12.54 -18.23 10.54
C THR A 291 11.07 -18.17 10.15
N THR A 292 10.50 -16.97 10.12
CA THR A 292 9.14 -16.72 9.65
C THR A 292 9.19 -16.28 8.20
N ALA A 293 8.40 -16.91 7.35
CA ALA A 293 8.31 -16.49 5.97
C ALA A 293 7.48 -15.21 5.85
N SER A 294 7.94 -14.30 5.00
CA SER A 294 7.10 -13.27 4.41
C SER A 294 6.23 -13.90 3.32
N VAL A 295 4.93 -13.61 3.34
CA VAL A 295 3.93 -14.34 2.53
C VAL A 295 3.14 -13.39 1.66
N ILE A 296 3.12 -13.65 0.36
CA ILE A 296 2.26 -12.97 -0.61
C ILE A 296 1.25 -13.97 -1.16
N THR A 297 -0.04 -13.66 -1.03
CA THR A 297 -1.12 -14.36 -1.73
C THR A 297 -1.80 -13.42 -2.70
N ASN A 298 -1.66 -13.69 -4.01
CA ASN A 298 -2.18 -12.84 -5.07
C ASN A 298 -3.32 -13.51 -5.83
N SER A 299 -4.43 -12.81 -5.99
CA SER A 299 -5.51 -13.12 -6.95
C SER A 299 -5.90 -11.89 -7.78
N GLY A 300 -5.22 -10.77 -7.56
CA GLY A 300 -5.38 -9.50 -8.27
C GLY A 300 -4.23 -9.23 -9.24
N THR A 301 -3.87 -7.97 -9.40
CA THR A 301 -2.71 -7.54 -10.22
C THR A 301 -1.62 -6.95 -9.33
N ILE A 302 -0.38 -7.39 -9.57
CA ILE A 302 0.86 -6.84 -9.01
C ILE A 302 1.74 -6.43 -10.20
N LYS A 303 2.11 -5.16 -10.29
CA LYS A 303 2.82 -4.63 -11.44
C LYS A 303 3.79 -3.50 -11.09
N GLY A 304 5.00 -3.56 -11.63
CA GLY A 304 6.00 -2.50 -11.53
C GLY A 304 7.04 -2.58 -12.64
N ALA A 305 8.11 -1.78 -12.54
CA ALA A 305 9.35 -2.06 -13.25
C ALA A 305 9.84 -3.47 -12.88
N ALA A 306 9.90 -3.77 -11.59
CA ALA A 306 9.96 -5.11 -11.04
C ALA A 306 8.60 -5.54 -10.45
N GLY A 307 8.38 -6.86 -10.31
CA GLY A 307 7.17 -7.38 -9.69
C GLY A 307 7.27 -7.41 -8.17
N ILE A 308 7.93 -8.44 -7.64
CA ILE A 308 8.24 -8.60 -6.22
C ILE A 308 9.75 -8.78 -6.10
N ILE A 309 10.39 -7.97 -5.28
CA ILE A 309 11.81 -8.07 -5.02
C ILE A 309 12.07 -8.11 -3.51
N VAL A 310 13.32 -8.38 -3.16
CA VAL A 310 13.86 -8.19 -1.83
C VAL A 310 15.19 -7.46 -1.95
N GLU A 311 15.56 -6.73 -0.90
CA GLU A 311 16.90 -6.18 -0.76
C GLU A 311 17.92 -7.33 -0.74
N THR A 312 18.98 -7.23 -1.54
CA THR A 312 19.98 -8.32 -1.66
C THR A 312 21.31 -7.99 -0.99
N GLY A 313 21.53 -6.74 -0.58
CA GLY A 313 22.82 -6.22 -0.17
C GLY A 313 23.80 -6.06 -1.33
N TYR A 314 23.32 -6.14 -2.58
CA TYR A 314 24.12 -6.04 -3.80
C TYR A 314 23.45 -5.14 -4.85
N ASP A 315 24.25 -4.31 -5.51
CA ASP A 315 23.86 -3.55 -6.70
C ASP A 315 23.61 -4.45 -7.93
N ASP A 316 23.06 -3.89 -9.01
CA ASP A 316 22.85 -4.56 -10.30
C ASP A 316 24.11 -5.21 -10.92
N ALA A 317 25.29 -4.77 -10.50
CA ALA A 317 26.57 -5.30 -10.95
C ALA A 317 27.11 -6.39 -10.01
N GLY A 318 26.37 -6.76 -8.96
CA GLY A 318 26.73 -7.74 -7.95
C GLY A 318 27.77 -7.25 -6.95
N ASN A 319 28.00 -5.93 -6.84
CA ASN A 319 28.85 -5.36 -5.79
C ASN A 319 28.02 -5.02 -4.57
N LEU A 320 28.61 -5.08 -3.37
CA LEU A 320 27.93 -4.64 -2.15
C LEU A 320 27.44 -3.19 -2.30
N ASN A 321 26.13 -2.96 -2.15
CA ASN A 321 25.52 -1.61 -2.16
C ASN A 321 25.65 -0.91 -0.81
N GLY A 322 25.88 -1.67 0.27
CA GLY A 322 26.01 -1.14 1.63
C GLY A 322 24.75 -1.32 2.48
N GLU A 323 23.67 -1.84 1.89
CA GLU A 323 22.49 -2.31 2.60
C GLU A 323 22.69 -3.76 3.09
N GLU A 324 21.89 -4.15 4.07
CA GLU A 324 21.84 -5.53 4.55
C GLU A 324 20.89 -6.31 3.61
N GLY A 325 21.33 -7.46 3.10
CA GLY A 325 20.45 -8.28 2.28
C GLY A 325 19.39 -8.98 3.13
N ASN A 326 18.18 -9.10 2.60
CA ASN A 326 17.15 -9.96 3.13
C ASN A 326 17.58 -11.43 2.97
N LEU A 327 17.69 -12.12 4.11
CA LEU A 327 18.02 -13.56 4.18
C LEU A 327 16.81 -14.40 4.66
N GLY A 328 15.64 -13.77 4.75
CA GLY A 328 14.41 -14.34 5.23
C GLY A 328 13.67 -15.09 4.12
N ILE A 329 12.83 -16.04 4.52
CA ILE A 329 12.09 -16.89 3.59
C ILE A 329 10.97 -16.09 2.92
N GLN A 330 10.81 -16.22 1.62
CA GLN A 330 9.74 -15.64 0.83
C GLN A 330 8.79 -16.71 0.29
N GLN A 331 7.47 -16.48 0.43
CA GLN A 331 6.45 -17.36 -0.13
C GLN A 331 5.47 -16.56 -0.99
N VAL A 332 5.52 -16.77 -2.30
CA VAL A 332 4.66 -16.12 -3.27
C VAL A 332 3.67 -17.15 -3.85
N VAL A 333 2.39 -17.00 -3.50
CA VAL A 333 1.30 -17.83 -3.99
C VAL A 333 0.43 -17.01 -4.95
N ASN A 334 0.58 -17.26 -6.25
CA ASN A 334 -0.22 -16.62 -7.30
C ASN A 334 -1.41 -17.51 -7.65
N LEU A 335 -2.58 -17.16 -7.12
CA LEU A 335 -3.84 -17.91 -7.27
C LEU A 335 -4.49 -17.71 -8.66
N ASP A 336 -5.60 -18.41 -8.88
CA ASP A 336 -6.37 -18.32 -10.12
C ASP A 336 -6.78 -16.88 -10.44
N GLY A 337 -6.45 -16.42 -11.65
CA GLY A 337 -6.65 -15.06 -12.12
C GLY A 337 -5.61 -14.03 -11.64
N GLY A 338 -4.69 -14.41 -10.76
CA GLY A 338 -3.62 -13.54 -10.28
C GLY A 338 -2.60 -13.22 -11.37
N VAL A 339 -2.20 -11.95 -11.48
CA VAL A 339 -1.19 -11.46 -12.42
C VAL A 339 -0.04 -10.81 -11.65
N ILE A 340 1.19 -11.23 -11.96
CA ILE A 340 2.43 -10.59 -11.55
C ILE A 340 3.19 -10.21 -12.83
N GLU A 341 3.42 -8.93 -13.06
CA GLU A 341 4.04 -8.42 -14.30
C GLU A 341 5.15 -7.42 -13.99
N ALA A 342 6.35 -7.71 -14.48
CA ALA A 342 7.44 -6.75 -14.57
C ALA A 342 7.51 -6.12 -15.96
N THR A 343 7.68 -4.80 -16.02
CA THR A 343 7.74 -4.05 -17.28
C THR A 343 9.17 -3.88 -17.81
N SER A 344 10.19 -3.93 -16.95
CA SER A 344 11.59 -3.80 -17.38
C SER A 344 12.61 -4.60 -16.56
N GLY A 345 12.32 -4.90 -15.29
CA GLY A 345 13.12 -5.70 -14.37
C GLY A 345 12.61 -7.15 -14.20
N PRO A 346 12.97 -7.82 -13.10
CA PRO A 346 12.49 -9.17 -12.78
C PRO A 346 11.04 -9.14 -12.31
N ALA A 347 10.27 -10.17 -12.66
CA ALA A 347 8.96 -10.40 -12.06
C ALA A 347 9.09 -10.84 -10.60
N LEU A 348 10.11 -11.63 -10.29
CA LEU A 348 10.45 -12.09 -8.94
C LEU A 348 11.98 -12.06 -8.77
N LYS A 349 12.46 -11.49 -7.67
CA LYS A 349 13.85 -11.57 -7.19
C LYS A 349 13.84 -11.80 -5.69
N LEU A 350 13.95 -13.06 -5.24
CA LEU A 350 13.65 -13.43 -3.84
C LEU A 350 14.87 -13.53 -2.92
N GLY A 351 16.08 -13.44 -3.48
CA GLY A 351 17.28 -13.17 -2.71
C GLY A 351 17.85 -14.42 -2.06
N ALA A 352 17.86 -14.48 -0.74
CA ALA A 352 18.35 -15.64 -0.01
C ALA A 352 17.27 -16.14 0.95
N GLY A 353 17.23 -17.45 1.19
CA GLY A 353 16.14 -18.09 1.91
C GLY A 353 15.74 -19.36 1.17
N ASN A 354 14.97 -20.23 1.82
CA ASN A 354 14.38 -21.36 1.11
C ASN A 354 13.01 -20.93 0.59
N ASP A 355 12.99 -20.32 -0.58
CA ASP A 355 11.87 -19.58 -1.10
C ASP A 355 10.89 -20.48 -1.86
N LEU A 356 9.65 -19.99 -1.97
CA LEU A 356 8.58 -20.68 -2.67
C LEU A 356 7.86 -19.75 -3.62
N TYR A 357 7.82 -20.12 -4.88
CA TYR A 357 6.78 -19.65 -5.80
C TYR A 357 5.77 -20.77 -6.09
N SER A 358 4.48 -20.45 -6.01
CA SER A 358 3.39 -21.34 -6.42
C SER A 358 2.41 -20.62 -7.35
N GLY A 359 2.38 -21.04 -8.62
CA GLY A 359 1.44 -20.53 -9.62
C GLY A 359 0.28 -21.49 -9.85
N ALA A 360 -0.92 -21.11 -9.43
CA ALA A 360 -2.14 -21.88 -9.67
C ALA A 360 -2.60 -21.78 -11.13
N ARG A 361 -3.53 -22.65 -11.53
CA ARG A 361 -4.19 -22.58 -12.84
C ARG A 361 -4.78 -21.19 -13.08
N GLY A 362 -4.56 -20.61 -14.26
CA GLY A 362 -5.08 -19.30 -14.64
C GLY A 362 -4.24 -18.12 -14.15
N SER A 363 -3.26 -18.37 -13.28
CA SER A 363 -2.29 -17.35 -12.86
C SER A 363 -1.33 -16.97 -14.00
N VAL A 364 -0.81 -15.75 -13.94
CA VAL A 364 0.09 -15.19 -14.94
C VAL A 364 1.31 -14.57 -14.25
N LEU A 365 2.50 -14.94 -14.70
CA LEU A 365 3.78 -14.38 -14.31
C LEU A 365 4.52 -13.91 -15.58
N ILE A 366 4.86 -12.63 -15.65
CA ILE A 366 5.51 -12.02 -16.82
C ILE A 366 6.76 -11.28 -16.38
N GLY A 367 7.92 -11.72 -16.89
CA GLY A 367 9.24 -11.22 -16.54
C GLY A 367 10.15 -12.36 -16.09
N VAL A 368 11.42 -12.04 -15.83
CA VAL A 368 12.40 -13.00 -15.33
C VAL A 368 12.12 -13.33 -13.86
N THR A 369 12.32 -14.58 -13.46
CA THR A 369 12.30 -15.01 -12.06
C THR A 369 13.69 -15.43 -11.63
N ASP A 370 14.12 -14.95 -10.46
CA ASP A 370 15.37 -15.29 -9.79
C ASP A 370 15.04 -15.59 -8.32
N LEU A 371 15.19 -16.85 -7.89
CA LEU A 371 14.89 -17.23 -6.50
C LEU A 371 16.12 -17.00 -5.60
N GLY A 372 17.29 -17.42 -6.05
CA GLY A 372 18.57 -16.91 -5.56
C GLY A 372 19.35 -17.95 -4.75
N LEU A 373 19.52 -17.75 -3.45
CA LEU A 373 20.31 -18.64 -2.59
C LEU A 373 19.41 -19.40 -1.60
N GLY A 374 19.46 -20.73 -1.63
CA GLY A 374 18.76 -21.60 -0.69
C GLY A 374 18.10 -22.76 -1.42
N ASP A 375 17.48 -23.67 -0.67
CA ASP A 375 16.78 -24.80 -1.31
C ASP A 375 15.38 -24.32 -1.71
N ASP A 376 15.25 -23.89 -2.97
CA ASP A 376 14.08 -23.18 -3.47
C ASP A 376 13.06 -24.10 -4.16
N VAL A 377 11.80 -23.65 -4.19
CA VAL A 377 10.71 -24.36 -4.86
C VAL A 377 9.99 -23.44 -5.83
N PHE A 378 9.99 -23.83 -7.11
CA PHE A 378 9.12 -23.24 -8.13
C PHE A 378 8.07 -24.26 -8.56
N SER A 379 6.83 -24.07 -8.10
CA SER A 379 5.70 -24.95 -8.42
C SER A 379 4.70 -24.25 -9.31
N VAL A 380 4.31 -24.90 -10.41
CA VAL A 380 3.26 -24.40 -11.31
C VAL A 380 2.27 -25.48 -11.67
N SER A 381 1.00 -25.11 -11.64
CA SER A 381 -0.07 -25.87 -12.29
C SER A 381 -0.14 -25.49 -13.76
N THR A 382 -0.34 -26.48 -14.61
CA THR A 382 -0.75 -26.32 -16.00
C THR A 382 -2.01 -25.46 -16.12
N GLY A 383 -1.91 -24.52 -17.06
CA GLY A 383 -2.82 -23.39 -17.18
C GLY A 383 -2.35 -22.13 -16.45
N ALA A 384 -1.35 -22.20 -15.57
CA ALA A 384 -0.52 -21.04 -15.26
C ALA A 384 0.28 -20.62 -16.51
N THR A 385 0.54 -19.32 -16.64
CA THR A 385 1.33 -18.76 -17.75
C THR A 385 2.58 -18.12 -17.19
N VAL A 386 3.76 -18.58 -17.61
CA VAL A 386 5.05 -18.03 -17.19
C VAL A 386 5.81 -17.51 -18.41
N ILE A 387 5.82 -16.20 -18.59
CA ILE A 387 6.48 -15.53 -19.71
C ILE A 387 7.80 -14.94 -19.23
N GLY A 388 8.86 -15.72 -19.34
CA GLY A 388 10.21 -15.34 -18.93
C GLY A 388 11.05 -16.56 -18.59
N ASP A 389 12.35 -16.33 -18.41
CA ASP A 389 13.25 -17.36 -17.90
C ASP A 389 13.13 -17.42 -16.36
N VAL A 390 13.32 -18.61 -15.80
CA VAL A 390 13.28 -18.88 -14.35
C VAL A 390 14.62 -19.45 -13.92
N PHE A 391 15.26 -18.79 -12.97
CA PHE A 391 16.51 -19.18 -12.34
C PHE A 391 16.21 -19.57 -10.89
N LEU A 392 16.52 -20.82 -10.52
CA LEU A 392 16.34 -21.31 -9.15
C LEU A 392 17.52 -20.83 -8.30
N GLY A 393 18.75 -21.17 -8.65
CA GLY A 393 19.92 -20.42 -8.19
C GLY A 393 20.99 -21.32 -7.57
N GLU A 394 21.38 -21.07 -6.32
CA GLU A 394 22.24 -22.01 -5.57
C GLU A 394 21.42 -22.73 -4.51
N GLY A 395 21.50 -24.06 -4.46
CA GLY A 395 20.74 -24.87 -3.51
C GLY A 395 20.36 -26.22 -4.11
N ASP A 396 19.77 -27.11 -3.33
CA ASP A 396 19.16 -28.32 -3.90
C ASP A 396 17.69 -28.00 -4.27
N ASP A 397 17.47 -27.51 -5.50
CA ASP A 397 16.20 -26.88 -5.89
C ASP A 397 15.16 -27.83 -6.47
N LEU A 398 13.89 -27.40 -6.43
CA LEU A 398 12.75 -28.14 -6.99
C LEU A 398 11.91 -27.30 -7.96
N LEU A 399 11.89 -27.72 -9.22
CA LEU A 399 10.86 -27.34 -10.19
C LEU A 399 9.73 -28.37 -10.18
N GLU A 400 8.52 -27.97 -9.82
CA GLU A 400 7.36 -28.85 -9.78
C GLU A 400 6.28 -28.46 -10.81
N ILE A 401 5.90 -29.42 -11.66
CA ILE A 401 4.79 -29.31 -12.62
C ILE A 401 3.64 -30.20 -12.12
N THR A 402 2.56 -29.58 -11.64
CA THR A 402 1.57 -30.27 -10.78
C THR A 402 0.41 -30.95 -11.50
N ASP A 403 0.00 -30.51 -12.68
CA ASP A 403 -1.07 -31.14 -13.48
C ASP A 403 -0.73 -31.18 -15.00
N THR A 404 -1.71 -31.48 -15.87
CA THR A 404 -1.51 -31.66 -17.33
C THR A 404 -2.15 -30.54 -18.17
N GLY A 405 -1.40 -29.92 -19.09
CA GLY A 405 -1.89 -28.84 -19.96
C GLY A 405 -0.87 -27.77 -20.38
N ALA A 406 -1.16 -27.07 -21.48
CA ALA A 406 -0.23 -26.11 -22.08
C ALA A 406 -0.18 -24.77 -21.34
N GLY A 407 0.99 -24.42 -20.81
CA GLY A 407 1.43 -23.05 -20.51
C GLY A 407 2.56 -22.64 -21.45
N GLY A 408 2.72 -21.35 -21.72
CA GLY A 408 3.96 -20.83 -22.30
C GLY A 408 5.00 -20.78 -21.19
N PHE A 409 6.19 -21.32 -21.44
CA PHE A 409 7.30 -21.33 -20.50
C PHE A 409 8.57 -20.88 -21.21
N GLY A 410 9.42 -20.11 -20.52
CA GLY A 410 10.78 -19.84 -20.95
C GLY A 410 11.73 -20.99 -20.62
N LEU A 411 13.01 -20.66 -20.46
CA LEU A 411 14.01 -21.59 -19.95
C LEU A 411 13.91 -21.69 -18.42
N PHE A 412 13.96 -22.90 -17.88
CA PHE A 412 14.24 -23.12 -16.46
C PHE A 412 15.70 -23.51 -16.28
N ASP A 413 16.36 -22.88 -15.32
CA ASP A 413 17.75 -23.11 -14.93
C ASP A 413 17.78 -23.49 -13.45
N GLY A 414 18.18 -24.72 -13.14
CA GLY A 414 18.34 -25.16 -11.75
C GLY A 414 19.54 -24.51 -11.06
N GLY A 415 20.56 -24.12 -11.82
CA GLY A 415 21.73 -23.43 -11.29
C GLY A 415 22.77 -24.36 -10.67
N LEU A 416 23.14 -24.13 -9.41
CA LEU A 416 24.17 -24.86 -8.69
C LEU A 416 23.55 -25.72 -7.58
N GLY A 417 23.66 -27.03 -7.71
CA GLY A 417 23.28 -27.94 -6.64
C GLY A 417 22.90 -29.31 -7.20
N ASN A 418 21.97 -29.99 -6.54
CA ASN A 418 21.32 -31.19 -7.07
C ASN A 418 19.84 -30.90 -7.31
N ASP A 419 19.54 -30.44 -8.52
CA ASP A 419 18.24 -29.90 -8.85
C ASP A 419 17.31 -30.99 -9.40
N VAL A 420 16.04 -30.87 -9.03
CA VAL A 420 15.00 -31.82 -9.40
C VAL A 420 13.92 -31.12 -10.20
N VAL A 421 13.62 -31.65 -11.39
CA VAL A 421 12.35 -31.36 -12.06
C VAL A 421 11.36 -32.51 -11.80
N SER A 422 10.20 -32.18 -11.26
CA SER A 422 9.15 -33.14 -10.88
C SER A 422 7.89 -32.90 -11.70
N PHE A 423 7.42 -33.94 -12.39
CA PHE A 423 6.16 -33.96 -13.11
C PHE A 423 5.17 -34.84 -12.35
N VAL A 424 4.32 -34.23 -11.53
CA VAL A 424 3.49 -34.93 -10.54
C VAL A 424 2.42 -35.80 -11.20
N GLU A 425 1.82 -35.33 -12.29
CA GLU A 425 0.75 -36.05 -13.01
C GLU A 425 1.20 -36.74 -14.30
N TYR A 426 2.40 -36.46 -14.81
CA TYR A 426 2.91 -37.15 -15.99
C TYR A 426 3.53 -38.49 -15.61
N ALA A 427 3.19 -39.53 -16.35
CA ALA A 427 3.96 -40.77 -16.34
C ALA A 427 5.16 -40.62 -17.29
N SER A 428 6.20 -41.42 -17.05
CA SER A 428 7.37 -41.53 -17.93
C SER A 428 6.99 -41.87 -19.39
N THR A 429 5.85 -42.52 -19.60
CA THR A 429 5.33 -42.85 -20.93
C THR A 429 4.67 -41.68 -21.67
N ASP A 430 4.40 -40.56 -20.99
CA ASP A 430 3.83 -39.35 -21.59
C ASP A 430 4.88 -38.50 -22.31
N LEU A 431 6.17 -38.73 -22.01
CA LEU A 431 7.30 -38.12 -22.70
C LEU A 431 7.45 -38.72 -24.11
N VAL A 432 7.21 -37.91 -25.14
CA VAL A 432 7.29 -38.30 -26.56
C VAL A 432 8.48 -37.72 -27.31
N GLY A 433 9.09 -36.68 -26.76
CA GLY A 433 10.20 -35.99 -27.36
C GLY A 433 11.24 -35.60 -26.32
N LEU A 434 12.50 -35.80 -26.69
CA LEU A 434 13.65 -35.35 -25.94
C LEU A 434 14.70 -34.88 -26.94
N GLY A 435 15.23 -33.68 -26.71
CA GLY A 435 16.26 -33.09 -27.56
C GLY A 435 17.28 -32.34 -26.73
N TRP A 436 18.51 -32.30 -27.20
CA TRP A 436 19.59 -31.51 -26.60
C TRP A 436 20.05 -30.46 -27.59
N LEU A 437 20.18 -29.23 -27.12
CA LEU A 437 20.88 -28.16 -27.80
C LEU A 437 21.89 -27.54 -26.82
N ASP A 438 23.17 -27.81 -27.05
CA ASP A 438 24.25 -27.50 -26.11
C ASP A 438 23.96 -28.09 -24.71
N SER A 439 23.78 -27.25 -23.70
CA SER A 439 23.43 -27.67 -22.33
C SER A 439 21.92 -27.69 -22.05
N VAL A 440 21.09 -27.28 -23.01
CA VAL A 440 19.64 -27.19 -22.83
C VAL A 440 18.96 -28.49 -23.26
N LEU A 441 18.24 -29.09 -22.32
CA LEU A 441 17.34 -30.22 -22.52
C LEU A 441 15.94 -29.71 -22.86
N SER A 442 15.41 -30.12 -24.01
CA SER A 442 14.02 -29.91 -24.37
C SER A 442 13.22 -31.19 -24.20
N LEU A 443 12.12 -31.11 -23.44
CA LEU A 443 11.16 -32.19 -23.23
C LEU A 443 9.85 -31.87 -23.95
N SER A 444 9.20 -32.88 -24.51
CA SER A 444 7.90 -32.75 -25.17
C SER A 444 6.98 -33.91 -24.81
N PHE A 445 5.73 -33.59 -24.50
CA PHE A 445 4.74 -34.52 -23.96
C PHE A 445 3.58 -34.78 -24.92
N LEU A 446 2.85 -35.88 -24.71
CA LEU A 446 1.75 -36.34 -25.58
C LEU A 446 0.65 -35.29 -25.82
N ASP A 447 0.38 -34.46 -24.83
CA ASP A 447 -0.63 -33.39 -24.84
C ASP A 447 -0.16 -32.11 -25.53
N GLY A 448 1.10 -32.08 -25.99
CA GLY A 448 1.72 -30.93 -26.64
C GLY A 448 2.41 -29.97 -25.67
N PHE A 449 2.41 -30.25 -24.37
CA PHE A 449 3.25 -29.52 -23.41
C PHE A 449 4.73 -29.73 -23.73
N SER A 450 5.52 -28.67 -23.57
CA SER A 450 6.96 -28.69 -23.78
C SER A 450 7.67 -27.79 -22.80
N LEU A 451 8.87 -28.20 -22.39
CA LEU A 451 9.68 -27.52 -21.39
C LEU A 451 11.14 -27.50 -21.83
N SER A 452 11.85 -26.42 -21.51
CA SER A 452 13.30 -26.31 -21.70
C SER A 452 13.98 -26.17 -20.34
N LEU A 453 15.00 -26.98 -20.12
CA LEU A 453 15.71 -27.13 -18.84
C LEU A 453 17.21 -27.02 -19.07
N THR A 454 17.94 -26.42 -18.12
CA THR A 454 19.39 -26.51 -18.02
C THR A 454 19.78 -26.66 -16.55
N ASN A 455 20.94 -27.27 -16.28
CA ASN A 455 21.43 -27.49 -14.92
C ASN A 455 20.39 -28.19 -14.03
N PHE A 456 19.96 -29.38 -14.45
CA PHE A 456 19.15 -30.27 -13.61
C PHE A 456 19.81 -31.66 -13.61
N GLU A 457 19.83 -32.30 -12.45
CA GLU A 457 20.43 -33.63 -12.26
C GLU A 457 19.38 -34.72 -12.37
N THR A 458 18.16 -34.44 -11.87
CA THR A 458 17.11 -35.44 -11.70
C THR A 458 15.81 -35.03 -12.36
N VAL A 459 15.18 -35.97 -13.06
CA VAL A 459 13.78 -35.85 -13.48
C VAL A 459 12.93 -36.91 -12.77
N SER A 460 11.83 -36.47 -12.17
CA SER A 460 10.85 -37.34 -11.54
C SER A 460 9.52 -37.27 -12.28
N PHE A 461 8.93 -38.43 -12.53
CA PHE A 461 7.59 -38.63 -13.04
C PHE A 461 6.74 -39.32 -11.96
N SER A 462 5.42 -39.39 -12.17
CA SER A 462 4.49 -40.08 -11.27
C SER A 462 4.79 -41.58 -11.05
N ASP A 463 5.51 -42.22 -11.98
CA ASP A 463 5.78 -43.67 -11.99
C ASP A 463 7.28 -44.03 -11.91
N ALA A 464 8.19 -43.08 -12.10
CA ALA A 464 9.63 -43.32 -12.16
C ALA A 464 10.46 -42.06 -11.93
N THR A 465 11.70 -42.23 -11.47
CA THR A 465 12.69 -41.16 -11.31
C THR A 465 13.98 -41.56 -12.05
N TYR A 466 14.58 -40.62 -12.77
CA TYR A 466 15.79 -40.83 -13.57
C TYR A 466 16.81 -39.74 -13.30
N ALA A 467 18.09 -40.11 -13.31
CA ALA A 467 19.13 -39.13 -13.57
C ALA A 467 18.97 -38.62 -15.01
N ILE A 468 19.04 -37.31 -15.23
CA ILE A 468 18.88 -36.72 -16.57
C ILE A 468 19.91 -37.25 -17.55
N ALA A 469 21.13 -37.54 -17.09
CA ALA A 469 22.18 -38.16 -17.88
C ALA A 469 21.81 -39.57 -18.42
N ASP A 470 20.90 -40.27 -17.74
CA ASP A 470 20.42 -41.61 -18.10
C ASP A 470 19.06 -41.57 -18.84
N LEU A 471 18.47 -40.39 -19.00
CA LEU A 471 17.17 -40.22 -19.65
C LEU A 471 17.29 -40.57 -21.14
N SER A 472 16.57 -41.60 -21.54
CA SER A 472 16.49 -42.03 -22.93
C SER A 472 15.03 -42.27 -23.31
N LEU A 473 14.64 -41.89 -24.52
CA LEU A 473 13.30 -42.22 -25.01
C LEU A 473 13.20 -43.74 -25.17
N PRO A 474 12.09 -44.37 -24.72
CA PRO A 474 11.83 -45.75 -25.11
C PRO A 474 11.84 -45.80 -26.64
N SER A 475 12.54 -46.79 -27.20
CA SER A 475 12.68 -46.94 -28.66
C SER A 475 11.33 -47.28 -29.29
N VAL A 476 10.48 -46.29 -29.48
CA VAL A 476 9.22 -46.41 -30.23
C VAL A 476 9.54 -46.00 -31.67
N PRO A 477 9.26 -46.84 -32.69
CA PRO A 477 9.52 -46.49 -34.08
C PRO A 477 8.67 -45.29 -34.50
N VAL A 478 9.25 -44.09 -34.55
CA VAL A 478 8.55 -42.88 -35.01
C VAL A 478 8.60 -42.80 -36.54
N PRO A 479 7.47 -42.58 -37.24
CA PRO A 479 7.48 -42.23 -38.66
C PRO A 479 8.18 -40.87 -38.87
N ALA A 480 8.93 -40.75 -39.96
CA ALA A 480 9.94 -39.71 -40.20
C ALA A 480 9.55 -38.21 -40.36
N PRO A 481 8.30 -37.68 -40.35
CA PRO A 481 8.09 -36.26 -40.66
C PRO A 481 8.11 -35.26 -39.48
N ALA A 482 8.19 -35.67 -38.21
CA ALA A 482 8.01 -34.75 -37.07
C ALA A 482 9.21 -33.84 -36.73
N LEU A 483 10.39 -34.09 -37.30
CA LEU A 483 11.66 -33.44 -36.91
C LEU A 483 11.92 -32.03 -37.51
N LEU A 484 10.99 -31.46 -38.28
CA LEU A 484 11.30 -30.29 -39.14
C LEU A 484 10.80 -28.92 -38.64
N LEU A 485 10.10 -28.82 -37.51
CA LEU A 485 9.46 -27.55 -37.08
C LEU A 485 10.14 -26.81 -35.91
N ILE A 486 11.08 -27.44 -35.19
CA ILE A 486 11.67 -26.85 -33.96
C ILE A 486 12.80 -25.84 -34.26
N SER A 487 13.38 -25.85 -35.46
CA SER A 487 14.51 -24.98 -35.82
C SER A 487 14.19 -23.50 -36.04
N ALA A 488 12.92 -23.07 -35.92
CA ALA A 488 12.51 -21.72 -36.29
C ALA A 488 12.34 -20.72 -35.13
N LEU A 489 12.32 -21.15 -33.85
CA LEU A 489 11.96 -20.26 -32.73
C LEU A 489 13.08 -19.97 -31.71
N GLY A 490 14.13 -20.80 -31.60
CA GLY A 490 15.23 -20.60 -30.63
C GLY A 490 16.36 -19.65 -31.06
N GLY A 491 16.33 -19.13 -32.29
CA GLY A 491 17.50 -18.50 -32.92
C GLY A 491 17.80 -17.03 -32.58
N PHE A 492 16.90 -16.31 -31.90
CA PHE A 492 17.04 -14.84 -31.76
C PHE A 492 17.39 -14.31 -30.36
N GLY A 493 17.32 -15.12 -29.30
CA GLY A 493 17.65 -14.67 -27.93
C GLY A 493 19.16 -14.70 -27.59
N LEU A 494 19.91 -15.63 -28.15
CA LEU A 494 21.28 -15.94 -27.71
C LEU A 494 22.38 -14.97 -28.21
N VAL A 495 22.08 -14.03 -29.11
CA VAL A 495 23.11 -13.14 -29.69
C VAL A 495 23.44 -11.94 -28.78
N ARG A 496 22.67 -11.66 -27.72
CA ARG A 496 22.91 -10.47 -26.86
C ARG A 496 23.82 -10.72 -25.64
N ARG A 497 24.05 -11.98 -25.23
CA ARG A 497 24.74 -12.29 -23.96
C ARG A 497 26.27 -12.44 -24.04
N LEU A 498 26.88 -12.39 -25.23
CA LEU A 498 28.35 -12.41 -25.38
C LEU A 498 29.04 -11.03 -25.29
N ARG A 499 28.36 -10.00 -24.77
CA ARG A 499 28.93 -8.63 -24.66
C ARG A 499 28.99 -8.04 -23.25
N ARG A 500 28.64 -8.81 -22.21
CA ARG A 500 28.89 -8.44 -20.81
C ARG A 500 29.49 -9.64 -20.08
N ARG A 501 30.77 -9.87 -20.35
CA ARG A 501 31.75 -10.45 -19.43
C ARG A 501 32.88 -9.44 -19.34
#